data_AF-A0AAV2JXW8-F1
#
_entry.id   AF-A0AAV2JXW8-F1
#
_cell.length_a   1.000
_cell.length_b   1.000
_cell.length_c   1.000
_cell.angle_alpha   90.00
_cell.angle_beta   90.00
_cell.angle_gamma   90.00
#
_symmetry.space_group_name_H-M   'P 1'
#
loop_
_entity.id
_entity.type
_entity.pdbx_description
1 polymer ?
#
loop_
_entity_poly.entity_id
_entity_poly.type
_entity_poly.pdbx_seq_one_letter_code
_entity_poly.pdbx_strand_id
1 'polypeptide(L)'
;MFMFGILGVQLWKGAFYNCVDNEVQDPEITITKAMLTLFVMYSKDGWVKIMYDGIDAVGPDIQPLTEFNPWRSLSFVFFMTFSFLLLDMFIGTIMDTWFERARRQVPDANPGARAAIRIPRNRVRFTRHVLLCEWVVSLVCLVNLFLMSSDRFQQPKNLELTMDIGFYVITICFSLLLLFKIWVLRSRVFTNK
;
A
#
# COMPACT_ATOMS: atom_id res chain seq x y z
N MET A 1 -8.03 -5.85 -8.94
CA MET A 1 -7.32 -5.02 -9.95
C MET A 1 -8.16 -4.74 -11.19
N PHE A 2 -8.68 -5.76 -11.88
CA PHE A 2 -9.49 -5.56 -13.10
C PHE A 2 -10.69 -4.61 -12.92
N MET A 3 -11.51 -4.80 -11.87
CA MET A 3 -12.65 -3.93 -11.55
C MET A 3 -12.24 -2.47 -11.32
N PHE A 4 -11.09 -2.24 -10.68
CA PHE A 4 -10.53 -0.90 -10.51
C PHE A 4 -9.99 -0.31 -11.81
N GLY A 5 -9.47 -1.15 -12.72
CA GLY A 5 -9.12 -0.75 -14.09
C GLY A 5 -10.32 -0.19 -14.84
N ILE A 6 -11.46 -0.87 -14.76
CA ILE A 6 -12.71 -0.39 -15.36
C ILE A 6 -13.15 0.92 -14.72
N LEU A 7 -13.20 1.00 -13.38
CA LEU A 7 -13.57 2.23 -12.67
C LEU A 7 -12.64 3.41 -13.03
N GLY A 8 -11.34 3.16 -13.16
CA GLY A 8 -10.37 4.17 -13.56
C GLY A 8 -10.63 4.69 -14.97
N VAL A 9 -10.90 3.80 -15.94
CA VAL A 9 -11.28 4.25 -17.29
C VAL A 9 -12.57 5.06 -17.24
N GLN A 10 -13.58 4.65 -16.47
CA GLN A 10 -14.86 5.39 -16.39
C GLN A 10 -14.69 6.80 -15.77
N LEU A 11 -13.80 6.95 -14.80
CA LEU A 11 -13.62 8.22 -14.08
C LEU A 11 -12.76 9.22 -14.85
N TRP A 12 -11.78 8.77 -15.63
CA TRP A 12 -10.78 9.66 -16.24
C TRP A 12 -10.66 9.55 -17.77
N LYS A 13 -11.55 8.82 -18.46
CA LYS A 13 -11.53 8.73 -19.94
C LYS A 13 -11.59 10.13 -20.58
N GLY A 14 -10.59 10.43 -21.41
CA GLY A 14 -10.48 11.70 -22.13
C GLY A 14 -10.08 12.89 -21.24
N ALA A 15 -9.84 12.71 -19.95
CA ALA A 15 -9.62 13.83 -19.03
C ALA A 15 -8.15 14.26 -18.88
N PHE A 16 -7.20 13.54 -19.51
CA PHE A 16 -5.75 13.80 -19.43
C PHE A 16 -5.17 14.50 -20.67
N TYR A 17 -5.99 15.27 -21.39
CA TYR A 17 -5.54 16.05 -22.54
C TYR A 17 -4.53 17.13 -22.11
N ASN A 18 -3.35 17.20 -22.73
CA ASN A 18 -2.41 18.30 -22.50
C ASN A 18 -1.88 18.87 -23.82
N CYS A 19 -1.57 20.17 -23.81
CA CYS A 19 -0.92 20.84 -24.93
C CYS A 19 0.52 21.14 -24.54
N VAL A 20 1.48 20.64 -25.32
CA VAL A 20 2.91 20.93 -25.18
C VAL A 20 3.39 21.48 -26.51
N ASP A 21 3.98 22.69 -26.50
CA ASP A 21 4.53 23.34 -27.69
C ASP A 21 3.55 23.47 -28.88
N ASN A 22 2.27 23.76 -28.59
CA ASN A 22 1.16 23.84 -29.54
C ASN A 22 0.75 22.51 -30.20
N GLU A 23 1.33 21.38 -29.77
CA GLU A 23 0.84 20.05 -30.13
C GLU A 23 -0.09 19.51 -29.04
N VAL A 24 -1.23 18.97 -29.46
CA VAL A 24 -2.21 18.33 -28.57
C VAL A 24 -1.80 16.88 -28.35
N GLN A 25 -1.54 16.51 -27.10
CA GLN A 25 -1.31 15.13 -26.68
C GLN A 25 -2.59 14.56 -26.04
N ASP A 26 -3.16 13.55 -26.70
CA ASP A 26 -4.26 12.74 -26.15
C ASP A 26 -3.75 11.33 -25.82
N PRO A 27 -3.51 11.02 -24.54
CA PRO A 27 -3.19 9.65 -24.15
C PRO A 27 -4.45 8.78 -24.23
N GLU A 28 -4.54 7.92 -25.26
CA GLU A 28 -5.61 6.93 -25.35
C GLU A 28 -5.61 6.01 -24.12
N ILE A 29 -6.64 6.11 -23.27
CA ILE A 29 -6.78 5.32 -22.04
C ILE A 29 -7.49 4.00 -22.34
N THR A 30 -6.73 3.01 -22.78
CA THR A 30 -7.20 1.63 -22.90
C THR A 30 -7.19 0.93 -21.54
N ILE A 31 -8.02 -0.11 -21.36
CA ILE A 31 -8.04 -0.94 -20.13
C ILE A 31 -6.63 -1.45 -19.79
N THR A 32 -5.85 -1.87 -20.78
CA THR A 32 -4.47 -2.36 -20.57
C THR A 32 -3.56 -1.29 -19.98
N LYS A 33 -3.61 -0.06 -20.50
CA LYS A 33 -2.84 1.07 -19.97
C LYS A 33 -3.32 1.45 -18.57
N ALA A 34 -4.64 1.46 -18.34
CA ALA A 34 -5.20 1.70 -17.01
C ALA A 34 -4.72 0.64 -16.00
N MET A 35 -4.66 -0.63 -16.39
CA MET A 35 -4.11 -1.70 -15.53
C MET A 35 -2.62 -1.51 -15.24
N LEU A 36 -1.83 -1.07 -16.22
CA LEU A 36 -0.41 -0.73 -16.03
C LEU A 36 -0.25 0.44 -15.06
N THR A 37 -1.02 1.51 -15.25
CA THR A 37 -1.02 2.67 -14.34
C THR A 37 -1.42 2.25 -12.93
N LEU A 38 -2.44 1.39 -12.76
CA LEU A 38 -2.82 0.87 -11.45
C LEU A 38 -1.74 -0.02 -10.82
N PHE A 39 -0.93 -0.71 -11.63
CA PHE A 39 0.23 -1.44 -11.14
C PHE A 39 1.32 -0.49 -10.61
N VAL A 40 1.59 0.60 -11.32
CA VAL A 40 2.53 1.66 -10.88
C VAL A 40 2.05 2.33 -9.59
N MET A 41 0.74 2.60 -9.50
CA MET A 41 0.13 3.08 -8.26
C MET A 41 0.37 2.07 -7.12
N TYR A 42 0.10 0.79 -7.35
CA TYR A 42 0.33 -0.27 -6.36
C TYR A 42 1.79 -0.40 -5.92
N SER A 43 2.76 -0.26 -6.82
CA SER A 43 4.19 -0.30 -6.48
C SER A 43 4.67 0.93 -5.71
N LYS A 44 3.83 1.97 -5.56
CA LYS A 44 4.14 3.25 -4.91
C LYS A 44 5.36 3.95 -5.50
N ASP A 45 5.66 3.70 -6.76
CA ASP A 45 6.73 4.38 -7.48
C ASP A 45 6.09 5.29 -8.54
N GLY A 46 6.47 6.57 -8.58
CA GLY A 46 5.88 7.54 -9.52
C GLY A 46 4.37 7.85 -9.35
N TRP A 47 3.69 7.25 -8.38
CA TRP A 47 2.25 7.39 -8.15
C TRP A 47 1.80 8.83 -7.84
N VAL A 48 2.66 9.62 -7.19
CA VAL A 48 2.38 11.01 -6.81
C VAL A 48 2.11 11.86 -8.05
N LYS A 49 2.90 11.68 -9.12
CA LYS A 49 2.72 12.40 -10.38
C LYS A 49 1.39 12.04 -11.04
N ILE A 50 1.08 10.74 -11.13
CA ILE A 50 -0.18 10.24 -11.71
C ILE A 50 -1.39 10.77 -10.92
N MET A 51 -1.28 10.85 -9.61
CA MET A 51 -2.32 11.42 -8.76
C MET A 51 -2.53 12.90 -9.04
N TYR A 52 -1.45 13.69 -9.18
CA TYR A 52 -1.55 15.11 -9.52
C TYR A 52 -2.17 15.33 -10.90
N ASP A 53 -1.69 14.61 -11.91
CA ASP A 53 -2.28 14.66 -13.25
C ASP A 53 -3.78 14.29 -13.21
N GLY A 54 -4.17 13.37 -12.32
CA GLY A 54 -5.56 12.93 -12.16
C GLY A 54 -6.48 13.87 -11.38
N ILE A 55 -5.91 14.74 -10.54
CA ILE A 55 -6.63 15.81 -9.81
C ILE A 55 -6.87 17.00 -10.73
N ASP A 56 -5.86 17.34 -11.55
CA ASP A 56 -5.92 18.47 -12.46
C ASP A 56 -6.75 18.17 -13.72
N ALA A 57 -7.11 16.90 -13.95
CA ALA A 57 -7.98 16.45 -15.03
C ALA A 57 -9.37 17.11 -14.95
N VAL A 58 -9.81 17.76 -16.02
CA VAL A 58 -11.07 18.56 -16.02
C VAL A 58 -12.21 17.80 -16.69
N GLY A 59 -11.99 17.42 -17.95
CA GLY A 59 -12.95 16.75 -18.81
C GLY A 59 -12.37 16.49 -20.20
N PRO A 60 -13.16 15.87 -21.11
CA PRO A 60 -12.75 15.58 -22.47
C PRO A 60 -12.38 16.87 -23.23
N ASP A 61 -11.26 16.84 -23.96
CA ASP A 61 -10.76 17.93 -24.80
C ASP A 61 -10.45 19.25 -24.06
N ILE A 62 -10.30 19.21 -22.73
CA ILE A 62 -10.01 20.38 -21.90
C ILE A 62 -8.64 20.20 -21.24
N GLN A 63 -7.79 21.23 -21.33
CA GLN A 63 -6.47 21.25 -20.71
C GLN A 63 -6.57 21.21 -19.17
N PRO A 64 -5.67 20.49 -18.46
CA PRO A 64 -5.70 20.41 -17.00
C PRO A 64 -5.68 21.79 -16.36
N LEU A 65 -6.56 21.96 -15.37
CA LEU A 65 -6.61 23.13 -14.51
C LEU A 65 -6.13 22.70 -13.13
N THR A 66 -5.13 23.38 -12.62
CA THR A 66 -4.59 23.14 -11.28
C THR A 66 -5.71 23.17 -10.25
N GLU A 67 -5.84 22.08 -9.49
CA GLU A 67 -6.79 21.93 -8.39
C GLU A 67 -8.28 22.00 -8.80
N PHE A 68 -8.63 21.56 -10.01
CA PHE A 68 -10.02 21.61 -10.50
C PHE A 68 -11.01 20.85 -9.60
N ASN A 69 -10.67 19.63 -9.18
CA ASN A 69 -11.54 18.85 -8.29
C ASN A 69 -10.74 18.03 -7.27
N PRO A 70 -10.47 18.59 -6.08
CA PRO A 70 -9.68 17.90 -5.07
C PRO A 70 -10.40 16.66 -4.51
N TRP A 71 -11.71 16.50 -4.70
CA TRP A 71 -12.45 15.30 -4.27
C TRP A 71 -11.99 14.03 -5.00
N ARG A 72 -11.47 14.15 -6.24
CA ARG A 72 -10.93 13.00 -6.99
C ARG A 72 -9.67 12.41 -6.35
N SER A 73 -8.95 13.17 -5.51
CA SER A 73 -7.79 12.66 -4.76
C SER A 73 -8.16 11.51 -3.81
N LEU A 74 -9.34 11.58 -3.19
CA LEU A 74 -9.83 10.54 -2.28
C LEU A 74 -10.02 9.20 -2.98
N SER A 75 -10.40 9.20 -4.26
CA SER A 75 -10.52 7.98 -5.07
C SER A 75 -9.16 7.29 -5.25
N PHE A 76 -8.08 8.06 -5.43
CA PHE A 76 -6.72 7.51 -5.51
C PHE A 76 -6.26 6.94 -4.16
N VAL A 77 -6.53 7.65 -3.06
CA VAL A 77 -6.19 7.16 -1.70
C VAL A 77 -6.94 5.88 -1.36
N PHE A 78 -8.23 5.82 -1.69
CA PHE A 78 -9.04 4.62 -1.51
C PHE A 78 -8.50 3.43 -2.30
N PHE A 79 -8.15 3.64 -3.57
CA PHE A 79 -7.58 2.59 -4.42
C PHE A 79 -6.25 2.06 -3.87
N MET A 80 -5.37 2.95 -3.45
CA MET A 80 -4.06 2.62 -2.87
C MET A 80 -4.20 1.85 -1.56
N THR A 81 -5.11 2.30 -0.69
CA THR A 81 -5.42 1.66 0.60
C THR A 81 -5.97 0.25 0.39
N PHE A 82 -6.97 0.10 -0.47
CA PHE A 82 -7.59 -1.19 -0.72
C PHE A 82 -6.63 -2.17 -1.41
N SER A 83 -5.77 -1.69 -2.29
CA SER A 83 -4.77 -2.54 -2.95
C SER A 83 -3.70 -3.04 -1.97
N PHE A 84 -3.31 -2.21 -1.00
CA PHE A 84 -2.39 -2.62 0.06
C PHE A 84 -3.02 -3.68 0.99
N LEU A 85 -4.30 -3.56 1.34
CA LEU A 85 -5.02 -4.61 2.09
C LEU A 85 -5.06 -5.95 1.33
N LEU A 86 -5.22 -5.92 0.01
CA LEU A 86 -5.18 -7.13 -0.81
C LEU A 86 -3.79 -7.79 -0.82
N LEU A 87 -2.72 -6.98 -0.84
CA LEU A 87 -1.35 -7.45 -0.72
C LEU A 87 -1.15 -8.18 0.61
N ASP A 88 -1.58 -7.55 1.71
CA ASP A 88 -1.46 -8.11 3.05
C ASP A 88 -2.23 -9.42 3.20
N MET A 89 -3.45 -9.50 2.65
CA MET A 89 -4.25 -10.73 2.63
C MET A 89 -3.58 -11.84 1.80
N PHE A 90 -2.94 -11.48 0.68
CA PHE A 90 -2.23 -12.43 -0.17
C PHE A 90 -0.99 -12.98 0.52
N ILE A 91 -0.18 -12.12 1.16
CA ILE A 91 0.96 -12.55 1.98
C ILE A 91 0.48 -13.48 3.09
N GLY A 92 -0.64 -13.17 3.76
CA GLY A 92 -1.25 -14.04 4.77
C GLY A 92 -1.54 -15.45 4.24
N THR A 93 -2.25 -15.55 3.12
CA THR A 93 -2.61 -16.84 2.50
C THR A 93 -1.38 -17.65 2.07
N ILE A 94 -0.40 -16.97 1.46
CA ILE A 94 0.86 -17.60 1.08
C ILE A 94 1.56 -18.16 2.33
N MET A 95 1.73 -17.34 3.37
CA MET A 95 2.38 -17.73 4.60
C MET A 95 1.69 -18.95 5.24
N ASP A 96 0.36 -18.96 5.30
CA ASP A 96 -0.41 -20.10 5.80
C ASP A 96 -0.13 -21.38 5.01
N THR A 97 -0.07 -21.28 3.68
CA THR A 97 0.26 -22.40 2.80
C THR A 97 1.68 -22.93 3.04
N TRP A 98 2.65 -22.04 3.23
CA TRP A 98 4.03 -22.42 3.57
C TRP A 98 4.10 -23.09 4.94
N PHE A 99 3.39 -22.56 5.94
CA PHE A 99 3.32 -23.16 7.27
C PHE A 99 2.69 -24.54 7.24
N GLU A 100 1.64 -24.73 6.46
CA GLU A 100 0.98 -26.03 6.32
C GLU A 100 1.92 -27.06 5.68
N ARG A 101 2.63 -26.68 4.61
CA ARG A 101 3.66 -27.54 3.99
C ARG A 101 4.79 -27.88 4.95
N ALA A 102 5.30 -26.91 5.70
CA ALA A 102 6.36 -27.13 6.67
C ALA A 102 5.95 -28.13 7.77
N ARG A 103 4.67 -28.13 8.19
CA ARG A 103 4.15 -29.14 9.13
C ARG A 103 4.05 -30.54 8.53
N ARG A 104 3.65 -30.65 7.26
CA ARG A 104 3.49 -31.94 6.56
C ARG A 104 4.82 -32.62 6.25
N GLN A 105 5.90 -31.85 6.08
CA GLN A 105 7.23 -32.39 5.78
C GLN A 105 7.91 -33.08 6.96
N VAL A 106 7.36 -33.01 8.17
CA VAL A 106 7.96 -33.70 9.30
C VAL A 106 7.46 -35.15 9.35
N PRO A 107 8.35 -36.15 9.16
CA PRO A 107 7.97 -37.54 9.05
C PRO A 107 7.35 -38.08 10.34
N ASP A 108 6.32 -38.91 10.17
CA ASP A 108 5.51 -39.52 11.22
C ASP A 108 6.28 -40.47 12.17
N ALA A 109 7.52 -40.82 11.82
CA ALA A 109 8.32 -41.81 12.51
C ALA A 109 8.94 -41.34 13.84
N ASN A 110 8.95 -40.02 14.13
CA ASN A 110 9.58 -39.51 15.35
C ASN A 110 8.56 -38.78 16.26
N PRO A 111 8.05 -39.42 17.32
CA PRO A 111 7.11 -38.82 18.28
C PRO A 111 7.65 -37.51 18.90
N GLY A 112 8.98 -37.41 19.07
CA GLY A 112 9.67 -36.20 19.54
C GLY A 112 9.65 -35.05 18.52
N ALA A 113 9.71 -35.35 17.22
CA ALA A 113 9.63 -34.33 16.17
C ALA A 113 8.22 -33.74 16.04
N ARG A 114 7.17 -34.56 16.22
CA ARG A 114 5.78 -34.07 16.34
C ARG A 114 5.58 -33.18 17.56
N ALA A 115 6.23 -33.48 18.68
CA ALA A 115 6.22 -32.63 19.87
C ALA A 115 6.94 -31.28 19.63
N ALA A 116 7.98 -31.25 18.79
CA ALA A 116 8.69 -30.02 18.41
C ALA A 116 7.92 -29.11 17.44
N ILE A 117 7.03 -29.66 16.60
CA ILE A 117 6.14 -28.89 15.70
C ILE A 117 4.88 -28.43 16.41
N ARG A 118 4.53 -29.07 17.54
CA ARG A 118 3.42 -28.64 18.39
C ARG A 118 3.70 -27.19 18.78
N ILE A 119 3.00 -26.27 18.11
CA ILE A 119 3.16 -24.84 18.29
C ILE A 119 3.00 -24.57 19.79
N PRO A 120 4.07 -24.18 20.52
CA PRO A 120 3.95 -23.97 21.95
C PRO A 120 2.87 -22.90 22.19
N ARG A 121 2.12 -22.99 23.29
CA ARG A 121 1.08 -21.99 23.65
C ARG A 121 1.64 -20.54 23.68
N ASN A 122 2.96 -20.39 23.84
CA ASN A 122 3.70 -19.13 23.64
C ASN A 122 3.88 -18.71 22.17
N ARG A 123 4.02 -19.63 21.21
CA ARG A 123 3.98 -19.31 19.78
C ARG A 123 2.60 -18.80 19.33
N VAL A 124 1.48 -19.23 19.92
CA VAL A 124 0.15 -18.65 19.56
C VAL A 124 0.03 -17.20 20.00
N ARG A 125 0.47 -16.89 21.23
CA ARG A 125 0.60 -15.49 21.70
C ARG A 125 1.57 -14.69 20.83
N PHE A 126 2.68 -15.29 20.40
CA PHE A 126 3.65 -14.66 19.53
C PHE A 126 3.13 -14.44 18.10
N THR A 127 2.47 -15.43 17.48
CA THR A 127 1.80 -15.30 16.18
C THR A 127 0.76 -14.20 16.26
N ARG A 128 0.03 -14.10 17.38
CA ARG A 128 -0.85 -12.98 17.65
C ARG A 128 -0.11 -11.64 17.75
N HIS A 129 1.05 -11.55 18.42
CA HIS A 129 1.86 -10.32 18.44
C HIS A 129 2.43 -9.94 17.07
N VAL A 130 2.87 -10.90 16.25
CA VAL A 130 3.38 -10.67 14.90
C VAL A 130 2.26 -10.23 13.95
N LEU A 131 1.12 -10.91 13.99
CA LEU A 131 -0.07 -10.49 13.24
C LEU A 131 -0.51 -9.09 13.67
N LEU A 132 -0.55 -8.81 14.97
CA LEU A 132 -0.91 -7.48 15.50
C LEU A 132 0.09 -6.41 15.03
N CYS A 133 1.39 -6.73 14.97
CA CYS A 133 2.39 -5.85 14.37
C CYS A 133 2.16 -5.64 12.86
N GLU A 134 1.72 -6.66 12.12
CA GLU A 134 1.36 -6.52 10.71
C GLU A 134 0.17 -5.58 10.53
N TRP A 135 -0.92 -5.78 11.28
CA TRP A 135 -2.06 -4.86 11.26
C TRP A 135 -1.68 -3.43 11.65
N VAL A 136 -0.76 -3.24 12.61
CA VAL A 136 -0.27 -1.92 13.01
C VAL A 136 0.59 -1.29 11.92
N VAL A 137 1.51 -2.04 11.29
CA VAL A 137 2.31 -1.54 10.17
C VAL A 137 1.41 -1.15 9.00
N SER A 138 0.41 -1.97 8.70
CA SER A 138 -0.56 -1.70 7.65
C SER A 138 -1.36 -0.42 7.91
N LEU A 139 -1.81 -0.23 9.15
CA LEU A 139 -2.49 0.99 9.59
C LEU A 139 -1.59 2.22 9.51
N VAL A 140 -0.33 2.12 9.93
CA VAL A 140 0.64 3.22 9.87
C VAL A 140 0.97 3.61 8.43
N CYS A 141 1.12 2.63 7.53
CA CYS A 141 1.30 2.89 6.10
C CYS A 141 0.08 3.56 5.46
N LEU A 142 -1.13 3.19 5.87
CA LEU A 142 -2.38 3.79 5.43
C LEU A 142 -2.48 5.25 5.88
N VAL A 143 -2.16 5.53 7.15
CA VAL A 143 -2.15 6.90 7.69
C VAL A 143 -1.08 7.75 7.01
N ASN A 144 0.11 7.21 6.74
CA ASN A 144 1.17 7.93 6.01
C ASN A 144 0.72 8.36 4.60
N LEU A 145 0.08 7.42 3.89
CA LEU A 145 -0.43 7.66 2.54
C LEU A 145 -1.56 8.71 2.55
N PHE A 146 -2.46 8.63 3.53
CA PHE A 146 -3.54 9.59 3.67
C PHE A 146 -3.02 11.01 3.93
N LEU A 147 -1.99 11.15 4.77
CA LEU A 147 -1.37 12.45 5.02
C LEU A 147 -0.69 13.02 3.77
N MET A 148 0.05 12.19 3.00
CA MET A 148 0.67 12.63 1.74
C MET A 148 -0.36 13.14 0.73
N SER A 149 -1.56 12.54 0.71
CA SER A 149 -2.65 13.02 -0.12
C SER A 149 -3.36 14.25 0.44
N SER A 150 -3.30 14.49 1.75
CA SER A 150 -3.97 15.62 2.41
C SER A 150 -3.16 16.92 2.33
N ASP A 151 -1.88 16.81 1.99
CA ASP A 151 -0.93 17.93 1.81
C ASP A 151 -1.34 18.93 0.71
N ARG A 152 -2.34 18.59 -0.13
CA ARG A 152 -2.75 19.40 -1.30
C ARG A 152 -3.99 20.26 -1.12
N PHE A 153 -4.68 20.19 0.01
CA PHE A 153 -5.80 21.11 0.27
C PHE A 153 -5.25 22.43 0.83
N GLN A 154 -4.88 23.36 -0.04
CA GLN A 154 -4.53 24.78 0.26
C GLN A 154 -4.32 25.09 1.75
N GLN A 155 -3.12 24.84 2.26
CA GLN A 155 -2.88 24.89 3.70
C GLN A 155 -2.38 26.27 4.17
N PRO A 156 -2.95 26.84 5.25
CA PRO A 156 -2.32 27.95 5.96
C PRO A 156 -1.01 27.47 6.61
N LYS A 157 -0.01 28.35 6.72
CA LYS A 157 1.38 28.06 7.18
C LYS A 157 1.51 27.25 8.49
N ASN A 158 0.47 27.25 9.33
CA ASN A 158 0.45 26.54 10.61
C ASN A 158 0.12 25.04 10.44
N LEU A 159 -0.60 24.69 9.37
CA LEU A 159 -1.04 23.33 9.07
C LEU A 159 0.04 22.53 8.32
N GLU A 160 0.83 23.22 7.48
CA GLU A 160 2.03 22.69 6.81
C GLU A 160 3.05 22.15 7.83
N LEU A 161 3.36 22.93 8.88
CA LEU A 161 4.23 22.51 9.97
C LEU A 161 3.67 21.30 10.74
N THR A 162 2.35 21.24 10.91
CA THR A 162 1.68 20.14 11.64
C THR A 162 1.74 18.84 10.82
N MET A 163 1.60 18.92 9.50
CA MET A 163 1.72 17.77 8.61
C MET A 163 3.16 17.28 8.48
N ASP A 164 4.15 18.18 8.36
CA ASP A 164 5.57 17.83 8.34
C ASP A 164 6.00 17.07 9.60
N ILE A 165 5.59 17.56 10.77
CA ILE A 165 5.81 16.85 12.04
C ILE A 165 5.10 15.49 12.02
N GLY A 166 3.88 15.44 11.49
CA GLY A 166 3.12 14.19 11.31
C GLY A 166 3.87 13.15 10.46
N PHE A 167 4.42 13.55 9.32
CA PHE A 167 5.23 12.68 8.44
C PHE A 167 6.47 12.16 9.13
N TYR A 168 7.17 13.02 9.87
CA TYR A 168 8.38 12.65 10.59
C TYR A 168 8.07 11.64 11.71
N VAL A 169 7.01 11.88 12.49
CA VAL A 169 6.55 10.98 13.56
C VAL A 169 6.15 9.61 13.00
N ILE A 170 5.45 9.57 11.87
CA ILE A 170 5.03 8.31 11.23
C ILE A 170 6.21 7.54 10.67
N THR A 171 7.17 8.22 10.06
CA THR A 171 8.40 7.61 9.54
C THR A 171 9.24 7.00 10.67
N ILE A 172 9.36 7.70 11.80
CA ILE A 172 10.02 7.17 13.00
C ILE A 172 9.27 5.96 13.54
N CYS A 173 7.94 6.04 13.67
CA CYS A 173 7.10 4.95 14.16
C CYS A 173 7.25 3.70 13.28
N PHE A 174 7.22 3.86 11.96
CA PHE A 174 7.42 2.78 10.99
C PHE A 174 8.82 2.15 11.14
N SER A 175 9.85 2.98 11.26
CA SER A 175 11.23 2.52 11.45
C SER A 175 11.39 1.72 12.75
N LEU A 176 10.78 2.17 13.84
CA LEU A 176 10.78 1.45 15.13
C LEU A 176 10.03 0.12 15.06
N LEU A 177 8.88 0.07 14.38
CA LEU A 177 8.12 -1.16 14.18
C LEU A 177 8.87 -2.19 13.33
N LEU A 178 9.59 -1.74 12.29
CA LEU A 178 10.46 -2.60 11.50
C LEU A 178 11.63 -3.14 12.32
N LEU A 179 12.31 -2.28 13.08
CA LEU A 179 13.41 -2.68 13.96
C LEU A 179 12.93 -3.68 15.01
N PHE A 180 11.75 -3.48 15.60
CA PHE A 180 11.14 -4.42 16.51
C PHE A 180 10.84 -5.76 15.83
N LYS A 181 10.27 -5.76 14.62
CA LYS A 181 10.01 -6.98 13.85
C LYS A 181 11.31 -7.74 13.54
N ILE A 182 12.37 -7.04 13.13
CA ILE A 182 13.70 -7.62 12.87
C ILE A 182 14.32 -8.18 14.16
N TRP A 183 14.25 -7.46 15.27
CA TRP A 183 14.78 -7.92 16.57
C TRP A 183 14.06 -9.18 17.05
N VAL A 184 12.73 -9.20 16.95
CA VAL A 184 11.87 -10.35 17.26
C VAL A 184 12.21 -11.56 16.38
N LEU A 185 12.53 -11.36 15.09
CA LEU A 185 12.98 -12.41 14.17
C LEU A 185 14.43 -12.86 14.45
N ARG A 186 15.36 -11.94 14.74
CA ARG A 186 16.77 -12.23 15.01
C ARG A 186 16.95 -12.99 16.32
N SER A 187 16.19 -12.63 17.36
CA SER A 187 16.22 -13.36 18.63
C SER A 187 15.83 -14.82 18.45
N ARG A 188 15.04 -15.19 17.44
CA ARG A 188 14.65 -16.58 17.13
C ARG A 188 15.74 -17.37 16.40
N VAL A 189 16.52 -16.74 15.52
CA VAL A 189 17.62 -17.41 14.80
C VAL A 189 18.71 -17.85 15.78
N PHE A 190 18.94 -17.08 16.84
CA PHE A 190 19.94 -17.40 17.86
C PHE A 190 19.49 -18.44 18.90
N THR A 191 18.19 -18.63 19.13
CA THR A 191 17.68 -19.67 20.07
C THR A 191 17.49 -21.04 19.42
N ASN A 192 17.80 -21.20 18.13
CA ASN A 192 17.65 -22.46 17.38
C ASN A 192 19.01 -23.04 16.91
N LYS A 193 20.08 -22.67 17.62
CA LYS A 193 21.38 -23.36 17.65
C LYS A 193 21.59 -23.88 19.07
#